data_AF-A0A838FH89-F1
#
_entry.id   AF-A0A838FH89-F1
#
_cell.length_a   1.000
_cell.length_b   1.000
_cell.length_c   1.000
_cell.angle_alpha   90.00
_cell.angle_beta   90.00
_cell.angle_gamma   90.00
#
_symmetry.space_group_name_H-M   'P 1'
#
loop_
_entity.id
_entity.type
_entity.pdbx_description
1 polymer ?
#
loop_
_entity_poly.entity_id
_entity_poly.type
_entity_poly.pdbx_seq_one_letter_code
_entity_poly.pdbx_strand_id
1 'polypeptide(L)' 'HLEIAGYEQLRHVAERAGDPETVALAERILAEERAAAEKLAGMWDRAAEASLREQGVEA' A
#
# COMPACT_ATOMS: atom_id res chain seq x y z
N HIS A 1 4.25 -1.61 0.26
CA HIS A 1 5.22 -0.55 -0.09
C HIS A 1 5.78 -0.64 -1.50
N LEU A 2 5.97 -1.84 -2.08
CA LEU A 2 6.45 -1.97 -3.46
C LEU A 2 5.55 -1.22 -4.45
N GLU A 3 4.23 -1.39 -4.36
CA GLU A 3 3.28 -0.74 -5.28
C GLU A 3 3.25 0.78 -5.08
N ILE A 4 3.33 1.26 -3.83
CA ILE A 4 3.47 2.70 -3.54
C ILE A 4 4.71 3.27 -4.26
N ALA A 5 5.88 2.64 -4.12
CA ALA A 5 7.09 3.10 -4.80
C ALA A 5 6.97 3.00 -6.34
N GLY A 6 6.31 1.94 -6.84
CA GLY A 6 6.05 1.74 -8.25
C GLY A 6 5.20 2.85 -8.86
N TYR A 7 4.09 3.21 -8.21
CA TYR A 7 3.22 4.29 -8.69
C TYR A 7 3.83 5.69 -8.50
N GLU A 8 4.66 5.91 -7.48
CA GLU A 8 5.46 7.14 -7.36
C GLU A 8 6.42 7.29 -8.55
N GLN A 9 7.14 6.22 -8.89
CA GLN A 9 8.02 6.21 -10.05
C GLN A 9 7.25 6.40 -11.35
N LEU A 10 6.10 5.74 -11.53
CA LEU A 10 5.25 5.91 -12.71
C LEU A 10 4.78 7.35 -12.86
N ARG A 11 4.30 7.98 -11.78
CA ARG A 11 3.89 9.38 -11.78
C ARG A 11 5.02 10.29 -12.25
N HIS A 12 6.23 10.11 -11.71
CA HIS A 12 7.39 10.92 -12.09
C HIS A 12 7.80 10.74 -13.55
N VAL A 13 7.71 9.52 -14.09
CA VAL A 13 7.97 9.28 -15.51
C VAL A 13 6.89 9.93 -16.38
N ALA A 14 5.62 9.82 -16.00
CA ALA A 14 4.50 10.43 -16.73
C ALA A 14 4.56 11.97 -16.73
N GLU A 15 4.91 12.59 -15.60
CA GLU A 15 5.16 14.04 -15.50
C GLU A 15 6.23 14.49 -16.51
N ARG A 16 7.34 13.74 -16.59
CA ARG A 16 8.45 14.04 -17.52
C ARG A 16 8.07 13.79 -18.98
N ALA A 17 7.15 12.87 -19.24
CA ALA A 17 6.66 12.56 -20.57
C ALA A 17 5.55 13.51 -21.04
N GLY A 18 5.01 14.37 -20.15
CA GLY A 18 3.88 15.23 -20.47
C GLY A 18 2.56 14.46 -20.61
N ASP A 19 2.39 13.37 -19.85
CA ASP A 19 1.19 12.53 -19.85
C ASP A 19 0.32 12.80 -18.59
N PRO A 20 -0.59 13.79 -18.64
CA PRO A 20 -1.39 14.17 -17.49
C PRO A 20 -2.44 13.12 -17.09
N GLU A 21 -2.89 12.27 -18.03
CA GLU A 21 -3.87 11.22 -17.74
C GLU A 21 -3.24 10.15 -16.85
N THR A 22 -2.01 9.73 -17.18
CA THR A 22 -1.27 8.76 -16.36
C THR A 22 -0.90 9.35 -14.99
N VAL A 23 -0.54 10.64 -14.91
CA VAL A 23 -0.30 11.31 -13.62
C VAL A 23 -1.54 11.23 -12.73
N ALA A 24 -2.71 11.63 -13.25
CA ALA A 24 -3.95 11.61 -12.48
C ALA A 24 -4.36 10.20 -12.05
N LEU A 25 -4.11 9.20 -12.90
CA LEU A 25 -4.35 7.79 -12.56
C LEU A 25 -3.42 7.32 -11.43
N ALA A 26 -2.11 7.58 -11.56
CA ALA A 26 -1.11 7.17 -10.58
C ALA A 26 -1.36 7.82 -9.20
N GLU A 27 -1.79 9.08 -9.16
CA GLU A 27 -2.12 9.77 -7.90
C GLU A 27 -3.33 9.16 -7.19
N ARG A 28 -4.38 8.79 -7.94
CA ARG A 28 -5.54 8.10 -7.35
C ARG A 28 -5.16 6.75 -6.76
N ILE A 29 -4.42 5.95 -7.52
CA ILE A 29 -4.00 4.62 -7.05
C ILE A 29 -3.06 4.76 -5.84
N LEU A 30 -2.14 5.74 -5.84
CA LEU A 30 -1.27 5.98 -4.67
C LEU A 30 -2.05 6.24 -3.38
N ALA A 31 -3.16 6.97 -3.45
CA ALA A 31 -4.02 7.21 -2.29
C ALA A 31 -4.66 5.91 -1.80
N GLU A 32 -5.14 5.08 -2.72
CA GLU A 32 -5.73 3.77 -2.41
C GLU A 32 -4.69 2.81 -1.80
N GLU A 33 -3.49 2.74 -2.37
CA GLU A 33 -2.40 1.88 -1.88
C GLU A 33 -1.90 2.28 -0.50
N ARG A 34 -1.82 3.58 -0.21
CA ARG A 34 -1.45 4.07 1.12
C ARG A 34 -2.53 3.72 2.15
N ALA A 35 -3.81 3.93 1.81
CA ALA A 35 -4.92 3.55 2.69
C ALA A 35 -4.96 2.03 2.94
N ALA A 36 -4.69 1.22 1.92
CA ALA A 36 -4.60 -0.23 2.06
C ALA A 36 -3.43 -0.64 2.97
N ALA A 37 -2.25 -0.04 2.78
CA ALA A 37 -1.08 -0.29 3.62
C ALA A 37 -1.33 0.09 5.09
N GLU A 38 -1.92 1.25 5.36
CA GLU A 38 -2.28 1.69 6.72
C GLU A 38 -3.29 0.73 7.37
N LYS A 39 -4.32 0.32 6.63
CA LYS A 39 -5.32 -0.64 7.12
C LYS A 39 -4.68 -1.99 7.47
N LEU A 40 -3.80 -2.52 6.62
CA LEU A 40 -3.11 -3.78 6.88
C LEU A 40 -2.17 -3.68 8.08
N ALA A 41 -1.41 -2.58 8.16
CA ALA A 41 -0.53 -2.32 9.31
C ALA A 41 -1.31 -2.27 10.62
N GLY A 42 -2.45 -1.57 10.65
CA GLY A 42 -3.31 -1.48 11.83
C GLY A 42 -3.98 -2.80 12.24
N MET A 43 -4.02 -3.78 11.35
CA MET A 43 -4.59 -5.12 11.63
C MET A 43 -3.53 -6.16 11.97
N TRP A 44 -2.24 -5.83 11.81
CA TRP A 44 -1.14 -6.79 11.89
C TRP A 44 -1.06 -7.52 13.23
N ASP A 45 -0.98 -6.80 14.34
CA ASP A 45 -0.81 -7.40 15.67
C ASP A 45 -2.00 -8.30 16.02
N ARG A 46 -3.23 -7.84 15.76
CA ARG A 46 -4.44 -8.63 16.00
C ARG A 46 -4.46 -9.92 15.18
N ALA A 47 -4.02 -9.85 13.92
CA ALA A 47 -3.93 -11.02 13.07
C ALA A 47 -2.84 -12.00 13.57
N ALA A 48 -1.67 -11.48 13.92
CA ALA A 48 -0.57 -12.27 14.46
C ALA A 48 -0.95 -12.97 15.77
N GLU A 49 -1.56 -12.25 16.71
CA GLU A 49 -2.06 -12.82 17.96
C GLU A 49 -3.13 -13.89 17.73
N ALA A 50 -4.06 -13.67 16.80
CA ALA A 50 -5.08 -14.67 16.47
C ALA A 50 -4.45 -15.95 15.94
N SER A 51 -3.47 -15.85 15.04
CA SER A 51 -2.73 -17.00 14.52
C SER A 51 -1.92 -17.72 15.61
N LEU A 52 -1.27 -16.98 16.52
CA LEU A 52 -0.51 -17.58 17.63
C LEU A 52 -1.43 -18.33 18.61
N ARG A 53 -2.57 -17.75 18.98
CA ARG A 53 -3.57 -18.42 19.84
C ARG A 53 -4.10 -19.70 19.21
N GLU A 54 -4.34 -19.71 17.90
CA GLU A 54 -4.76 -20.91 17.18
C GLU A 54 -3.72 -22.03 17.26
N GLN A 55 -2.42 -21.69 17.31
CA GLN A 55 -1.33 -22.65 17.49
C GLN A 55 -1.07 -23.00 18.98
N GLY A 56 -1.89 -22.51 19.91
CA GLY A 56 -1.73 -22.75 21.35
C GLY A 56 -0.58 -22.00 22.00
N VAL A 57 -0.07 -20.94 21.36
CA VAL A 57 0.95 -20.05 21.93
C VAL A 57 0.24 -18.90 22.65
N GLU A 58 0.39 -18.85 23.97
CA GLU A 58 -0.09 -17.74 24.81
C GLU A 58 1.07 -16.78 25.12
N ALA A 59 0.76 -15.48 25.14
CA ALA A 59 1.72 -14.39 25.38
C ALA A 59 1.94 -14.12 26.87
#